data_AF-A0A2E8GXM7-F1
#
_entry.id   AF-A0A2E8GXM7-F1
#
_cell.length_a   1.000
_cell.length_b   1.000
_cell.length_c   1.000
_cell.angle_alpha   90.00
_cell.angle_beta   90.00
_cell.angle_gamma   90.00
#
_symmetry.space_group_name_H-M   'P 1'
#
loop_
_entity.id
_entity.type
_entity.pdbx_description
1 polymer ?
#
loop_
_entity_poly.entity_id
_entity_poly.type
_entity_poly.pdbx_seq_one_letter_code
_entity_poly.pdbx_strand_id
1 'polypeptide(L)'
;MIRIYNYVRLVRDIQSTSTLEFQSDWNLVGLPIEVQDSYYLSIFPDAIEGTLYSFNGGYISESYLTSGEGYWLRFANDGSTTIDGIPINELTVNLNEGWNLITGGSTSLNILDIQDPDGIIISGTVYGFISGGYVNAEIIEPGKGYWVRANSSGSITLIEN
;
A
#
# COMPACT_ATOMS: atom_id res chain seq x y z
N MET A 1 40.22 -4.04 -37.37
CA MET A 1 39.24 -3.09 -36.81
C MET A 1 38.09 -3.88 -36.23
N ILE A 2 38.06 -4.06 -34.90
CA ILE A 2 36.96 -4.72 -34.20
C ILE A 2 36.03 -3.60 -33.72
N ARG A 3 34.79 -3.56 -34.22
CA ARG A 3 33.76 -2.68 -33.68
C ARG A 3 33.05 -3.44 -32.56
N ILE A 4 33.25 -2.98 -31.33
CA ILE A 4 32.48 -3.42 -30.18
C ILE A 4 31.17 -2.65 -30.21
N TYR A 5 30.04 -3.35 -30.36
CA TYR A 5 28.73 -2.74 -30.15
C TYR A 5 28.47 -2.72 -28.65
N ASN A 6 28.46 -1.53 -28.06
CA ASN A 6 27.88 -1.32 -26.73
C ASN A 6 26.38 -1.55 -26.84
N TYR A 7 25.93 -2.70 -26.33
CA TYR A 7 24.50 -2.92 -26.08
C TYR A 7 24.15 -2.12 -24.82
N VAL A 8 23.61 -0.92 -25.02
CA VAL A 8 22.85 -0.26 -23.96
C VAL A 8 21.59 -1.10 -23.78
N ARG A 9 21.57 -1.93 -22.74
CA ARG A 9 20.36 -2.63 -22.30
C ARG A 9 19.39 -1.55 -21.83
N LEU A 10 18.50 -1.12 -22.72
CA LEU A 10 17.30 -0.38 -22.34
C LEU A 10 16.46 -1.33 -21.48
N VAL A 11 16.70 -1.36 -20.17
CA VAL A 11 15.66 -1.77 -19.24
C VAL A 11 14.61 -0.68 -19.41
N ARG A 12 13.56 -0.98 -20.17
CA ARG A 12 12.35 -0.17 -20.08
C ARG A 12 11.85 -0.42 -18.68
N ASP A 13 12.01 0.55 -17.78
CA ASP A 13 11.20 0.58 -16.57
C ASP A 13 9.77 0.57 -17.06
N ILE A 14 9.06 -0.53 -16.82
CA ILE A 14 7.68 -0.67 -17.25
C ILE A 14 6.92 0.30 -16.36
N GLN A 15 6.58 1.45 -16.91
CA GLN A 15 5.71 2.40 -16.23
C GLN A 15 4.30 1.81 -16.22
N SER A 16 3.68 1.83 -15.05
CA SER A 16 2.29 1.45 -14.83
C SER A 16 1.52 2.67 -14.34
N THR A 17 0.23 2.68 -14.64
CA THR A 17 -0.71 3.70 -14.18
C THR A 17 -1.69 3.04 -13.22
N SER A 18 -1.87 3.63 -12.04
CA SER A 18 -2.83 3.16 -11.03
C SER A 18 -3.84 4.26 -10.70
N THR A 19 -5.12 3.88 -10.61
CA THR A 19 -6.21 4.76 -10.19
C THR A 19 -6.60 4.44 -8.76
N LEU A 20 -6.47 5.42 -7.87
CA LEU A 20 -6.76 5.30 -6.45
C LEU A 20 -8.08 6.00 -6.16
N GLU A 21 -9.10 5.23 -5.82
CA GLU A 21 -10.42 5.73 -5.46
C GLU A 21 -10.51 5.99 -3.95
N PHE A 22 -11.20 7.05 -3.56
CA PHE A 22 -11.44 7.40 -2.17
C PHE A 22 -12.86 7.95 -1.98
N GLN A 23 -13.38 7.78 -0.77
CA GLN A 23 -14.69 8.28 -0.37
C GLN A 23 -14.54 9.59 0.42
N SER A 24 -15.61 10.35 0.57
CA SER A 24 -15.62 11.45 1.53
C SER A 24 -15.34 10.93 2.94
N ASP A 25 -14.71 11.76 3.78
CA ASP A 25 -14.27 11.44 5.13
C ASP A 25 -13.04 10.49 5.17
N TRP A 26 -12.91 9.68 6.22
CA TRP A 26 -11.72 8.87 6.48
C TRP A 26 -11.63 7.63 5.59
N ASN A 27 -10.46 7.41 5.00
CA ASN A 27 -10.15 6.27 4.15
C ASN A 27 -8.87 5.59 4.64
N LEU A 28 -8.78 4.28 4.45
CA LEU A 28 -7.54 3.54 4.54
C LEU A 28 -6.90 3.48 3.15
N VAL A 29 -5.74 4.11 2.99
CA VAL A 29 -5.03 4.24 1.72
C VAL A 29 -3.62 3.66 1.81
N GLY A 30 -2.99 3.44 0.67
CA GLY A 30 -1.59 3.00 0.56
C GLY A 30 -0.97 3.41 -0.77
N LEU A 31 0.31 3.05 -0.97
CA LEU A 31 1.09 3.37 -2.16
C LEU A 31 1.39 2.10 -2.99
N PRO A 32 0.60 1.82 -4.05
CA PRO A 32 0.68 0.55 -4.79
C PRO A 32 1.77 0.50 -5.87
N ILE A 33 2.36 1.64 -6.23
CA ILE A 33 3.41 1.75 -7.24
C ILE A 33 4.52 2.65 -6.70
N GLU A 34 5.76 2.43 -7.15
CA GLU A 34 6.88 3.31 -6.82
C GLU A 34 6.78 4.59 -7.65
N VAL A 35 6.59 5.70 -6.94
CA VAL A 35 6.48 7.05 -7.50
C VAL A 35 7.76 7.84 -7.25
N GLN A 36 8.01 8.86 -8.07
CA GLN A 36 9.16 9.75 -7.89
C GLN A 36 9.01 10.65 -6.65
N ASP A 37 7.79 11.09 -6.35
CA ASP A 37 7.46 11.93 -5.21
C ASP A 37 6.31 11.29 -4.42
N SER A 38 6.63 10.75 -3.24
CA SER A 38 5.65 10.11 -2.36
C SER A 38 5.00 11.08 -1.38
N TYR A 39 5.19 12.40 -1.54
CA TYR A 39 4.48 13.39 -0.75
C TYR A 39 2.97 13.22 -0.94
N TYR A 40 2.23 13.13 0.16
CA TYR A 40 0.85 12.64 0.08
C TYR A 40 -0.10 13.57 -0.69
N LEU A 41 0.13 14.90 -0.72
CA LEU A 41 -0.66 15.81 -1.55
C LEU A 41 -0.21 15.84 -3.01
N SER A 42 0.97 15.32 -3.33
CA SER A 42 1.35 15.05 -4.73
C SER A 42 0.59 13.84 -5.27
N ILE A 43 0.31 12.85 -4.40
CA ILE A 43 -0.44 11.63 -4.74
C ILE A 43 -1.96 11.86 -4.68
N PHE A 44 -2.43 12.48 -3.60
CA PHE A 44 -3.83 12.76 -3.31
C PHE A 44 -4.07 14.28 -3.17
N PRO A 45 -4.16 15.05 -4.27
CA PRO A 45 -4.33 16.51 -4.21
C PRO A 45 -5.60 16.99 -3.51
N ASP A 46 -6.65 16.15 -3.51
CA ASP A 46 -7.95 16.45 -2.89
C ASP A 46 -8.04 16.07 -1.40
N ALA A 47 -6.95 15.54 -0.82
CA ALA A 47 -6.91 15.21 0.59
C ALA A 47 -6.89 16.47 1.46
N ILE A 48 -7.48 16.38 2.66
CA ILE A 48 -7.44 17.44 3.65
C ILE A 48 -6.02 17.51 4.23
N GLU A 49 -5.43 18.70 4.21
CA GLU A 49 -4.07 18.93 4.72
C GLU A 49 -3.92 18.51 6.19
N GLY A 50 -2.80 17.87 6.54
CA GLY A 50 -2.51 17.44 7.92
C GLY A 50 -3.33 16.24 8.40
N THR A 51 -3.87 15.44 7.48
CA THR A 51 -4.71 14.27 7.83
C THR A 51 -4.11 12.91 7.49
N LEU A 52 -2.85 12.85 7.05
CA LEU A 52 -2.16 11.57 6.83
C LEU A 52 -1.65 11.00 8.16
N TYR A 53 -2.11 9.80 8.53
CA TYR A 53 -1.65 9.12 9.74
C TYR A 53 -1.28 7.65 9.49
N SER A 54 -0.07 7.25 9.87
CA SER A 54 0.33 5.84 10.00
C SER A 54 -0.09 5.28 11.37
N PHE A 55 0.09 3.98 11.58
CA PHE A 55 -0.13 3.34 12.88
C PHE A 55 1.08 2.53 13.35
N ASN A 56 1.60 2.88 14.53
CA ASN A 56 2.62 2.10 15.22
C ASN A 56 2.39 2.16 16.74
N GLY A 57 1.47 1.31 17.23
CA GLY A 57 0.98 1.36 18.62
C GLY A 57 0.09 2.58 18.95
N GLY A 58 -0.05 3.50 18.00
CA GLY A 58 -0.85 4.71 18.04
C GLY A 58 -0.75 5.44 16.70
N TYR A 59 -1.57 6.47 16.51
CA TYR A 59 -1.55 7.27 15.27
C TYR A 59 -0.37 8.23 15.25
N ILE A 60 0.38 8.22 14.15
CA ILE A 60 1.54 9.09 13.93
C ILE A 60 1.26 9.93 12.69
N SER A 61 1.44 11.25 12.79
CA SER A 61 1.27 12.15 11.65
C SER A 61 2.42 11.97 10.69
N GLU A 62 2.10 11.85 9.41
CA GLU A 62 3.08 11.61 8.35
C GLU A 62 2.98 12.69 7.25
N SER A 63 3.98 12.73 6.38
CA SER A 63 3.97 13.59 5.18
C SER A 63 4.27 12.82 3.89
N TYR A 64 4.78 11.60 3.99
CA TYR A 64 5.16 10.78 2.87
C TYR A 64 4.56 9.39 3.02
N LEU A 65 4.17 8.81 1.89
CA LEU A 65 3.74 7.42 1.83
C LEU A 65 4.96 6.52 1.64
N THR A 66 4.97 5.40 2.33
CA THR A 66 5.93 4.31 2.19
C THR A 66 5.18 3.06 1.70
N SER A 67 5.70 2.41 0.66
CA SER A 67 5.09 1.16 0.15
C SER A 67 5.07 0.08 1.22
N GLY A 68 3.99 -0.70 1.27
CA GLY A 68 3.75 -1.72 2.30
C GLY A 68 3.14 -1.17 3.61
N GLU A 69 3.23 0.13 3.88
CA GLU A 69 2.53 0.77 4.99
C GLU A 69 1.16 1.28 4.55
N GLY A 70 0.15 1.09 5.42
CA GLY A 70 -1.16 1.69 5.23
C GLY A 70 -1.34 2.95 6.07
N TYR A 71 -2.23 3.83 5.63
CA TYR A 71 -2.47 5.13 6.25
C TYR A 71 -3.95 5.45 6.36
N TRP A 72 -4.32 6.20 7.39
CA TRP A 72 -5.53 6.98 7.37
C TRP A 72 -5.30 8.27 6.58
N LEU A 73 -6.23 8.62 5.72
CA LEU A 73 -6.27 9.90 5.02
C LEU A 73 -7.71 10.37 4.88
N ARG A 74 -7.93 11.68 5.03
CA ARG A 74 -9.28 12.26 5.04
C ARG A 74 -9.53 13.11 3.80
N PHE A 75 -10.71 12.98 3.21
CA PHE A 75 -11.13 13.72 2.04
C PHE A 75 -12.41 14.51 2.30
N ALA A 76 -12.59 15.65 1.64
CA ALA A 76 -13.81 16.44 1.76
C ALA A 76 -14.97 15.81 0.96
N ASN A 77 -14.66 15.23 -0.20
CA ASN A 77 -15.60 14.59 -1.11
C ASN A 77 -15.04 13.24 -1.56
N ASP A 78 -15.90 12.39 -2.10
CA ASP A 78 -15.48 11.21 -2.84
C ASP A 78 -14.81 11.60 -4.17
N GLY A 79 -13.94 10.74 -4.67
CA GLY A 79 -13.18 11.01 -5.88
C GLY A 79 -12.13 9.95 -6.18
N SER A 80 -11.22 10.30 -7.07
CA SER A 80 -10.08 9.46 -7.41
C SER A 80 -8.90 10.30 -7.86
N THR A 81 -7.71 9.71 -7.78
CA THR A 81 -6.47 10.24 -8.34
C THR A 81 -5.82 9.16 -9.19
N THR A 82 -4.99 9.57 -10.15
CA THR A 82 -4.23 8.65 -10.99
C THR A 82 -2.76 8.97 -10.85
N ILE A 83 -1.97 7.92 -10.63
CA ILE A 83 -0.53 8.01 -10.48
C ILE A 83 0.19 7.09 -11.46
N ASP A 84 1.36 7.55 -11.92
CA ASP A 84 2.26 6.78 -12.78
C ASP A 84 3.54 6.45 -12.01
N GLY A 85 4.08 5.26 -12.25
CA GLY A 85 5.23 4.77 -11.51
C GLY A 85 5.69 3.39 -11.95
N ILE A 86 6.62 2.82 -11.18
CA ILE A 86 7.11 1.46 -11.40
C ILE A 86 6.22 0.50 -10.60
N PRO A 87 5.70 -0.59 -11.20
CA PRO A 87 4.87 -1.53 -10.49
C PRO A 87 5.67 -2.27 -9.41
N ILE A 88 5.01 -2.49 -8.28
CA ILE A 88 5.48 -3.25 -7.13
C ILE A 88 4.78 -4.60 -7.17
N ASN A 89 5.51 -5.66 -7.47
CA ASN A 89 4.97 -7.02 -7.50
C ASN A 89 5.40 -7.84 -6.27
N GLU A 90 6.28 -7.30 -5.43
CA GLU A 90 6.76 -7.96 -4.22
C GLU A 90 7.02 -6.92 -3.12
N LEU A 91 6.46 -7.15 -1.93
CA LEU A 91 6.67 -6.31 -0.75
C LEU A 91 7.02 -7.17 0.46
N THR A 92 8.09 -6.79 1.16
CA THR A 92 8.35 -7.28 2.52
C THR A 92 7.80 -6.27 3.50
N VAL A 93 6.84 -6.69 4.33
CA VAL A 93 6.18 -5.83 5.32
C VAL A 93 6.54 -6.29 6.72
N ASN A 94 7.05 -5.38 7.54
CA ASN A 94 7.31 -5.64 8.95
C ASN A 94 6.03 -5.45 9.77
N LEU A 95 5.69 -6.44 10.58
CA LEU A 95 4.57 -6.42 11.51
C LEU A 95 5.10 -6.31 12.93
N ASN A 96 4.42 -5.51 13.74
CA ASN A 96 4.54 -5.51 15.19
C ASN A 96 3.52 -6.49 15.80
N GLU A 97 3.81 -7.03 16.98
CA GLU A 97 2.78 -7.70 17.78
C GLU A 97 1.56 -6.77 17.98
N GLY A 98 0.36 -7.29 17.71
CA GLY A 98 -0.87 -6.50 17.77
C GLY A 98 -1.36 -6.04 16.40
N TRP A 99 -1.98 -4.87 16.34
CA TRP A 99 -2.57 -4.34 15.11
C TRP A 99 -1.53 -3.62 14.25
N ASN A 100 -1.58 -3.88 12.95
CA ASN A 100 -0.74 -3.26 11.93
C ASN A 100 -1.63 -2.74 10.82
N LEU A 101 -1.25 -1.60 10.26
CA LEU A 101 -1.93 -1.02 9.10
C LEU A 101 -1.01 -1.15 7.89
N ILE A 102 -1.41 -1.98 6.92
CA ILE A 102 -0.59 -2.36 5.76
C ILE A 102 -1.30 -2.02 4.44
N THR A 103 -0.58 -2.11 3.34
CA THR A 103 -1.14 -2.04 1.98
C THR A 103 -0.44 -3.04 1.05
N GLY A 104 -1.07 -3.34 -0.09
CA GLY A 104 -0.49 -4.13 -1.17
C GLY A 104 0.27 -3.28 -2.19
N GLY A 105 0.82 -3.95 -3.19
CA GLY A 105 1.47 -3.39 -4.36
C GLY A 105 0.49 -3.13 -5.50
N SER A 106 0.94 -3.44 -6.72
CA SER A 106 0.31 -3.03 -7.97
C SER A 106 -0.83 -3.90 -8.44
N THR A 107 -0.95 -5.14 -7.96
CA THR A 107 -2.05 -6.05 -8.36
C THR A 107 -2.75 -6.63 -7.14
N SER A 108 -3.99 -7.08 -7.34
CA SER A 108 -4.80 -7.61 -6.23
C SER A 108 -4.20 -8.93 -5.73
N LEU A 109 -4.10 -9.08 -4.41
CA LEU A 109 -3.52 -10.26 -3.75
C LEU A 109 -4.57 -10.98 -2.90
N ASN A 110 -4.73 -12.29 -3.07
CA ASN A 110 -5.53 -13.09 -2.14
C ASN A 110 -4.81 -13.21 -0.80
N ILE A 111 -5.51 -13.01 0.32
CA ILE A 111 -4.89 -13.10 1.66
C ILE A 111 -4.29 -14.48 1.97
N LEU A 112 -4.74 -15.53 1.27
CA LEU A 112 -4.20 -16.89 1.39
C LEU A 112 -2.83 -17.06 0.70
N ASP A 113 -2.47 -16.13 -0.20
CA ASP A 113 -1.19 -16.15 -0.92
C ASP A 113 -0.10 -15.34 -0.20
N ILE A 114 -0.42 -14.72 0.95
CA ILE A 114 0.55 -14.03 1.80
C ILE A 114 1.58 -15.04 2.32
N GLN A 115 2.87 -14.74 2.12
CA GLN A 115 3.96 -15.54 2.64
C GLN A 115 4.23 -15.15 4.10
N ASP A 116 3.76 -15.99 5.02
CA ASP A 116 3.94 -15.85 6.47
C ASP A 116 4.59 -17.13 7.04
N PRO A 117 5.92 -17.30 6.86
CA PRO A 117 6.61 -18.53 7.23
C PRO A 117 6.60 -18.81 8.75
N ASP A 118 6.51 -17.76 9.55
CA ASP A 118 6.49 -17.84 11.01
C ASP A 118 5.06 -17.96 11.58
N GLY A 119 4.03 -17.84 10.73
CA GLY A 119 2.63 -17.93 11.12
C GLY A 119 2.21 -16.84 12.10
N ILE A 120 2.72 -15.62 11.92
CA ILE A 120 2.49 -14.51 12.85
C ILE A 120 1.13 -13.85 12.64
N ILE A 121 0.53 -13.92 11.44
CA ILE A 121 -0.79 -13.37 11.15
C ILE A 121 -1.87 -14.19 11.86
N ILE A 122 -2.75 -13.51 12.59
CA ILE A 122 -3.94 -14.12 13.16
C ILE A 122 -5.00 -14.24 12.05
N SER A 123 -5.37 -15.47 11.68
CA SER A 123 -6.35 -15.73 10.63
C SER A 123 -7.69 -15.03 10.89
N GLY A 124 -8.31 -14.51 9.83
CA GLY A 124 -9.59 -13.78 9.91
C GLY A 124 -9.48 -12.36 10.44
N THR A 125 -8.27 -11.80 10.55
CA THR A 125 -8.06 -10.43 11.07
C THR A 125 -7.68 -9.40 10.01
N VAL A 126 -7.81 -9.73 8.72
CA VAL A 126 -7.61 -8.77 7.62
C VAL A 126 -8.91 -7.96 7.45
N TYR A 127 -8.86 -6.66 7.73
CA TYR A 127 -10.03 -5.78 7.63
C TYR A 127 -9.73 -4.54 6.77
N GLY A 128 -10.59 -4.28 5.79
CA GLY A 128 -10.66 -3.01 5.09
C GLY A 128 -11.65 -2.06 5.77
N PHE A 129 -11.67 -0.80 5.32
CA PHE A 129 -12.65 0.20 5.76
C PHE A 129 -13.45 0.71 4.56
N ILE A 130 -14.76 0.45 4.55
CA ILE A 130 -15.67 0.81 3.46
C ILE A 130 -16.93 1.43 4.05
N SER A 131 -17.38 2.55 3.49
CA SER A 131 -18.64 3.21 3.84
C SER A 131 -18.83 3.47 5.35
N GLY A 132 -17.74 3.85 6.04
CA GLY A 132 -17.76 4.20 7.46
C GLY A 132 -17.65 3.01 8.44
N GLY A 133 -17.37 1.80 7.95
CA GLY A 133 -17.25 0.61 8.80
C GLY A 133 -16.13 -0.35 8.38
N TYR A 134 -15.73 -1.20 9.32
CA TYR A 134 -14.77 -2.27 9.06
C TYR A 134 -15.46 -3.48 8.43
N VAL A 135 -14.83 -4.01 7.39
CA VAL A 135 -15.29 -5.22 6.69
C VAL A 135 -14.12 -6.18 6.58
N ASN A 136 -14.38 -7.48 6.73
CA ASN A 136 -13.36 -8.49 6.50
C ASN A 136 -13.01 -8.50 5.00
N ALA A 137 -11.73 -8.64 4.69
CA ALA A 137 -11.24 -8.65 3.32
C ALA A 137 -10.58 -10.00 3.00
N GLU A 138 -10.93 -10.57 1.86
CA GLU A 138 -10.27 -11.76 1.31
C GLU A 138 -9.20 -11.40 0.26
N ILE A 139 -9.23 -10.15 -0.21
CA ILE A 139 -8.36 -9.60 -1.25
C ILE A 139 -7.79 -8.26 -0.77
N ILE A 140 -6.47 -8.12 -0.87
CA ILE A 140 -5.76 -6.86 -0.75
C ILE A 140 -5.77 -6.21 -2.15
N GLU A 141 -6.46 -5.09 -2.27
CA GLU A 141 -6.59 -4.33 -3.51
C GLU A 141 -5.53 -3.21 -3.55
N PRO A 142 -4.95 -2.92 -4.73
CA PRO A 142 -4.00 -1.83 -4.90
C PRO A 142 -4.53 -0.51 -4.36
N GLY A 143 -3.69 0.21 -3.61
CA GLY A 143 -4.00 1.55 -3.10
C GLY A 143 -4.90 1.61 -1.87
N LYS A 144 -5.44 0.47 -1.41
CA LYS A 144 -6.25 0.38 -0.19
C LYS A 144 -5.42 -0.06 1.00
N GLY A 145 -5.73 0.47 2.17
CA GLY A 145 -5.13 0.07 3.43
C GLY A 145 -5.96 -1.01 4.15
N TYR A 146 -5.28 -1.88 4.87
CA TYR A 146 -5.86 -3.03 5.57
C TYR A 146 -5.28 -3.17 6.97
N TRP A 147 -6.15 -3.36 7.96
CA TRP A 147 -5.75 -3.78 9.29
C TRP A 147 -5.44 -5.27 9.28
N VAL A 148 -4.34 -5.66 9.91
CA VAL A 148 -3.95 -7.06 10.14
C VAL A 148 -3.46 -7.20 11.57
N ARG A 149 -3.86 -8.27 12.26
CA ARG A 149 -3.39 -8.55 13.61
C ARG A 149 -2.32 -9.62 13.60
N ALA A 150 -1.18 -9.35 14.23
CA ALA A 150 -0.10 -10.31 14.43
C ALA A 150 0.02 -10.75 15.89
N ASN A 151 0.42 -12.00 16.12
CA ASN A 151 0.65 -12.59 17.46
C ASN A 151 2.06 -12.32 18.01
N SER A 152 2.96 -11.82 17.18
CA SER A 152 4.35 -11.49 17.47
C SER A 152 4.88 -10.54 16.39
N SER A 153 5.96 -9.83 16.68
CA SER A 153 6.64 -9.03 15.66
C SER A 153 7.43 -9.90 14.70
N GLY A 154 7.44 -9.56 13.41
CA GLY A 154 8.12 -10.30 12.36
C GLY A 154 7.89 -9.67 11.00
N SER A 155 8.09 -10.42 9.92
CA SER A 155 7.88 -9.93 8.56
C SER A 155 7.08 -10.92 7.73
N ILE A 156 6.26 -10.39 6.83
CA ILE A 156 5.55 -11.15 5.81
C ILE A 156 5.98 -10.68 4.42
N THR A 157 5.80 -11.53 3.41
CA THR A 157 6.01 -11.14 2.01
C THR A 157 4.70 -11.24 1.23
N LEU A 158 4.37 -10.15 0.54
CA LEU A 158 3.27 -10.07 -0.42
C LEU A 158 3.88 -10.29 -1.81
N ILE A 159 3.48 -11.35 -2.51
CA ILE A 159 3.95 -11.65 -3.88
C ILE A 159 2.74 -11.59 -4.80
N GLU A 160 2.74 -10.64 -5.71
CA GLU A 160 1.62 -10.31 -6.57
C GLU A 160 1.90 -10.76 -8.01
N ASN A 161 0.84 -11.19 -8.71
CA ASN A 161 0.93 -11.78 -10.06
C ASN A 161 0.58 -10.78 -11.16
#